data_AF-A0A2E8GL68-F1
#
_entry.id   AF-A0A2E8GL68-F1
#
_cell.length_a   1.000
_cell.length_b   1.000
_cell.length_c   1.000
_cell.angle_alpha   90.00
_cell.angle_beta   90.00
_cell.angle_gamma   90.00
#
_symmetry.space_group_name_H-M   'P 1'
#
loop_
_entity.id
_entity.type
_entity.pdbx_description
1 polymer ?
#
loop_
_entity_poly.entity_id
_entity_poly.type
_entity_poly.pdbx_seq_one_letter_code
_entity_poly.pdbx_strand_id
1 'polypeptide(L)'
;MTDLEDALQQSWPSAVRGEISHPQWGTVCYWTGEQHGHIAVRFRYADQPDAEADKVFFVDSTPEGWVLRHVSSFATTDSGGLKLVKNQSFKVLDELEEKYRDLLERFMQERTVWEIA
;
A
#
# COMPACT_ATOMS: atom_id res chain seq x y z
N MET A 1 18.99 7.38 2.39
CA MET A 1 17.62 6.84 2.27
C MET A 1 16.82 7.81 1.40
N THR A 2 17.12 7.90 0.10
CA THR A 2 16.50 8.90 -0.79
C THR A 2 16.14 8.30 -2.15
N ASP A 3 16.93 7.34 -2.64
CA ASP A 3 16.68 6.63 -3.90
C ASP A 3 15.34 5.91 -3.98
N LEU A 4 14.93 5.19 -2.93
CA LEU A 4 13.71 4.38 -2.98
C LEU A 4 12.46 5.26 -3.02
N GLU A 5 12.41 6.33 -2.22
CA GLU A 5 11.26 7.24 -2.19
C GLU A 5 11.16 8.07 -3.47
N ASP A 6 12.28 8.55 -4.01
CA ASP A 6 12.31 9.28 -5.28
C ASP A 6 11.91 8.37 -6.44
N ALA A 7 12.46 7.16 -6.51
CA ALA A 7 12.09 6.19 -7.54
C ALA A 7 10.63 5.71 -7.41
N LEU A 8 10.08 5.63 -6.19
CA LEU A 8 8.65 5.38 -5.97
C LEU A 8 7.79 6.54 -6.48
N GLN A 9 8.16 7.78 -6.16
CA GLN A 9 7.46 8.98 -6.63
C GLN A 9 7.48 9.06 -8.16
N GLN A 10 8.61 8.71 -8.79
CA GLN A 10 8.73 8.63 -10.24
C GLN A 10 7.94 7.47 -10.86
N SER A 11 7.92 6.30 -10.19
CA SER A 11 7.17 5.13 -10.63
C SER A 11 5.66 5.27 -10.39
N TRP A 12 5.24 6.12 -9.47
CA TRP A 12 3.85 6.31 -9.07
C TRP A 12 3.50 7.79 -8.83
N PRO A 13 3.56 8.62 -9.88
CA PRO A 13 3.39 10.07 -9.75
C PRO A 13 1.96 10.49 -9.35
N SER A 14 0.97 9.63 -9.59
CA SER A 14 -0.43 9.86 -9.22
C SER A 14 -0.78 9.41 -7.80
N ALA A 15 0.19 8.92 -7.01
CA ALA A 15 -0.07 8.51 -5.65
C ALA A 15 -0.33 9.71 -4.74
N VAL A 16 -1.47 9.70 -4.06
CA VAL A 16 -1.80 10.60 -2.96
C VAL A 16 -1.08 10.10 -1.71
N ARG A 17 -0.33 10.99 -1.07
CA ARG A 17 0.32 10.71 0.22
C ARG A 17 -0.57 11.19 1.35
N GLY A 18 -0.77 10.35 2.35
CA GLY A 18 -1.46 10.68 3.59
C GLY A 18 -0.79 10.02 4.79
N GLU A 19 -1.32 10.32 5.98
CA GLU A 19 -0.82 9.79 7.24
C GLU A 19 -2.00 9.32 8.08
N ILE A 20 -1.92 8.11 8.61
CA ILE A 20 -2.94 7.52 9.47
C ILE A 20 -2.33 7.14 10.81
N SER A 21 -3.05 7.43 11.89
CA SER A 21 -2.64 7.05 13.24
C SER A 21 -3.15 5.64 13.57
N HIS A 22 -2.22 4.72 13.78
CA HIS A 22 -2.51 3.34 14.16
C HIS A 22 -2.10 3.07 15.62
N PRO A 23 -2.97 2.49 16.46
CA PRO A 23 -2.66 2.27 17.88
C PRO A 23 -1.49 1.32 18.11
N GLN A 24 -1.24 0.37 17.19
CA GLN A 24 -0.13 -0.57 17.31
C GLN A 24 1.14 -0.11 16.57
N TRP A 25 1.00 0.70 15.52
CA TRP A 25 2.11 1.05 14.61
C TRP A 25 2.50 2.53 14.66
N GLY A 26 1.81 3.33 15.46
CA GLY A 26 2.03 4.77 15.56
C GLY A 26 1.56 5.50 14.30
N THR A 27 2.32 6.51 13.87
CA THR A 27 2.06 7.24 12.64
C THR A 27 2.49 6.43 11.43
N VAL A 28 1.53 6.00 10.62
CA VAL A 28 1.75 5.26 9.39
C VAL A 28 1.55 6.20 8.21
N CYS A 29 2.63 6.50 7.48
CA CYS A 29 2.53 7.17 6.18
C CYS A 29 1.97 6.19 5.16
N TYR A 30 1.01 6.62 4.35
CA TYR A 30 0.53 5.83 3.23
C TYR A 30 0.63 6.59 1.91
N TRP A 31 0.82 5.83 0.84
CA TRP A 31 0.72 6.31 -0.53
C TRP A 31 -0.35 5.48 -1.21
N THR A 32 -1.41 6.14 -1.66
CA THR A 32 -2.54 5.50 -2.31
C THR A 32 -2.72 6.04 -3.72
N GLY A 33 -3.07 5.18 -4.67
CA GLY A 33 -3.42 5.57 -6.02
C GLY A 33 -4.60 4.75 -6.47
N GLU A 34 -5.66 5.44 -6.86
CA GLU A 34 -6.88 4.82 -7.34
C GLU A 34 -7.00 4.93 -8.85
N GLN A 35 -7.37 3.83 -9.50
CA GLN A 35 -7.69 3.81 -10.92
C GLN A 35 -8.89 2.91 -11.18
N HIS A 36 -10.02 3.48 -11.59
CA HIS A 36 -11.26 2.75 -11.93
C HIS A 36 -11.69 1.70 -10.87
N GLY A 37 -11.68 2.06 -9.59
CA GLY A 37 -12.06 1.14 -8.49
C GLY A 37 -10.94 0.20 -8.02
N HIS A 38 -9.77 0.23 -8.66
CA HIS A 38 -8.56 -0.44 -8.18
C HIS A 38 -7.74 0.53 -7.35
N ILE A 39 -7.61 0.25 -6.06
CA ILE A 39 -6.83 1.02 -5.11
C ILE A 39 -5.51 0.30 -4.91
N ALA A 40 -4.41 0.91 -5.30
CA ALA A 40 -3.12 0.49 -4.82
C ALA A 40 -2.76 1.35 -3.61
N VAL A 41 -2.38 0.73 -2.50
CA VAL A 41 -1.93 1.43 -1.30
C VAL A 41 -0.64 0.83 -0.76
N ARG A 42 0.28 1.68 -0.34
CA ARG A 42 1.52 1.32 0.32
C ARG A 42 1.55 1.96 1.68
N PHE A 43 1.98 1.21 2.69
CA PHE A 43 2.12 1.69 4.07
C PHE A 43 3.58 1.72 4.47
N ARG A 44 3.98 2.77 5.20
CA ARG A 44 5.30 2.92 5.81
C ARG A 44 5.20 3.48 7.21
N TYR A 45 5.81 2.80 8.16
CA TYR A 45 5.89 3.22 9.57
C TYR A 45 7.31 3.01 10.11
N ALA A 46 7.63 3.64 11.23
CA ALA A 46 9.00 3.74 11.74
C ALA A 46 9.66 2.37 12.04
N ASP A 47 8.87 1.41 12.53
CA ASP A 47 9.34 0.07 12.91
C ASP A 47 9.09 -0.98 11.81
N GLN A 48 8.78 -0.55 10.58
CA GLN A 48 8.47 -1.49 9.50
C GLN A 48 9.76 -2.18 9.02
N PRO A 49 9.78 -3.52 8.93
CA PRO A 49 10.94 -4.22 8.39
C PRO A 49 11.11 -3.89 6.90
N ASP A 50 12.35 -3.78 6.44
CA ASP A 50 12.67 -3.44 5.05
C ASP A 50 11.94 -4.35 4.05
N ALA A 51 11.82 -5.64 4.37
CA ALA A 51 11.10 -6.63 3.55
C ALA A 51 9.60 -6.35 3.35
N GLU A 52 8.99 -5.50 4.20
CA GLU A 52 7.62 -5.03 4.08
C GLU A 52 7.52 -3.61 3.54
N ALA A 53 8.59 -2.82 3.62
CA ALA A 53 8.61 -1.41 3.22
C ALA A 53 8.49 -1.19 1.70
N ASP A 54 8.82 -2.20 0.91
CA ASP A 54 8.63 -2.23 -0.55
C ASP A 54 7.30 -2.86 -1.00
N LYS A 55 6.46 -3.31 -0.05
CA LYS A 55 5.16 -3.91 -0.37
C LYS A 55 4.11 -2.87 -0.76
N VAL A 56 3.30 -3.23 -1.74
CA VAL A 56 2.17 -2.48 -2.26
C VAL A 56 0.96 -3.41 -2.27
N PHE A 57 -0.10 -2.99 -1.61
CA PHE A 57 -1.35 -3.70 -1.48
C PHE A 57 -2.29 -3.23 -2.59
N PHE A 58 -2.72 -4.15 -3.44
CA PHE A 58 -3.71 -3.88 -4.48
C PHE A 58 -5.06 -4.36 -3.97
N VAL A 59 -5.92 -3.40 -3.67
CA VAL A 59 -7.25 -3.56 -3.11
C VAL A 59 -8.28 -3.14 -4.16
N ASP A 60 -9.35 -3.90 -4.28
CA ASP A 60 -10.50 -3.58 -5.13
C ASP A 60 -11.59 -2.98 -4.26
N SER A 61 -12.07 -1.77 -4.60
CA SER A 61 -13.21 -1.17 -3.92
C SER A 61 -14.48 -1.72 -4.55
N THR A 62 -15.28 -2.41 -3.74
CA THR A 62 -16.54 -3.02 -4.16
C THR A 62 -17.70 -2.34 -3.41
N PRO A 63 -18.95 -2.40 -3.91
CA PRO A 63 -20.09 -1.86 -3.18
C PRO A 63 -20.34 -2.53 -1.82
N GLU A 64 -19.82 -3.74 -1.60
CA GLU A 64 -19.94 -4.48 -0.33
C GLU A 64 -18.80 -4.17 0.66
N GLY A 65 -17.75 -3.47 0.22
CA GLY A 65 -16.56 -3.18 1.02
C GLY A 65 -15.30 -3.19 0.16
N TRP A 66 -14.24 -3.85 0.61
CA TRP A 66 -12.98 -3.93 -0.12
C TRP A 66 -12.42 -5.34 -0.13
N VAL A 67 -11.68 -5.67 -1.20
CA VAL A 67 -11.07 -7.00 -1.37
C VAL A 67 -9.60 -6.85 -1.70
N LEU A 68 -8.71 -7.45 -0.92
CA LEU A 68 -7.28 -7.50 -1.25
C LEU A 68 -7.08 -8.44 -2.44
N ARG A 69 -6.81 -7.88 -3.62
CA ARG A 69 -6.61 -8.66 -4.85
C ARG A 69 -5.25 -9.35 -4.84
N HIS A 70 -4.20 -8.61 -4.50
CA HIS A 70 -2.84 -9.13 -4.36
C HIS A 70 -1.91 -8.10 -3.72
N VAL A 71 -0.75 -8.56 -3.28
CA VAL A 71 0.35 -7.71 -2.84
C VAL A 71 1.45 -7.82 -3.88
N SER A 72 2.03 -6.69 -4.25
CA SER A 72 3.25 -6.63 -5.05
C SER A 72 4.38 -6.05 -4.21
N SER A 73 5.61 -6.27 -4.60
CA SER A 73 6.78 -5.65 -3.99
C SER A 73 7.58 -4.92 -5.06
N PHE A 74 8.07 -3.73 -4.73
CA PHE A 74 9.01 -3.03 -5.59
C PHE A 74 10.35 -3.74 -5.54
N ALA A 75 10.76 -4.32 -6.67
CA ALA A 75 12.08 -4.87 -6.84
C ALA A 75 12.92 -3.91 -7.67
N THR A 76 14.14 -3.64 -7.22
CA THR A 76 15.16 -2.99 -8.05
C THR A 76 15.52 -3.92 -9.21
N THR A 77 15.57 -3.35 -10.41
CA THR A 77 16.07 -4.03 -11.61
C THR A 77 17.55 -3.74 -11.79
N ASP A 78 18.22 -4.61 -12.53
CA ASP A 78 19.65 -4.47 -12.89
C ASP A 78 19.95 -3.12 -13.57
N SER A 79 18.96 -2.53 -14.24
CA SER A 79 19.05 -1.20 -14.88
C SER A 79 18.82 0.00 -13.95
N GLY A 80 18.71 -0.21 -12.64
CA GLY A 80 18.48 0.86 -11.65
C GLY A 80 17.04 1.37 -11.56
N GLY A 81 16.11 0.81 -12.34
CA GLY A 81 14.68 1.12 -12.24
C GLY A 81 13.96 0.25 -11.22
N LEU A 82 12.86 0.75 -10.65
CA LEU A 82 11.95 -0.06 -9.83
C LEU A 82 10.91 -0.76 -10.72
N LYS A 83 10.70 -2.06 -10.50
CA LYS A 83 9.58 -2.79 -11.09
C LYS A 83 8.66 -3.34 -10.00
N LEU A 84 7.37 -3.33 -10.23
CA LEU A 84 6.39 -4.02 -9.40
C LEU A 84 6.44 -5.52 -9.71
N VAL A 85 6.82 -6.31 -8.72
CA VAL A 85 6.79 -7.78 -8.80
C VAL A 85 5.61 -8.26 -7.99
N LYS A 86 4.64 -8.89 -8.67
CA LYS A 86 3.47 -9.48 -8.02
C LYS A 86 3.91 -10.67 -7.14
N ASN A 87 3.60 -10.61 -5.85
CA ASN A 87 3.77 -11.74 -4.95
C ASN A 87 2.60 -12.70 -5.18
N GLN A 88 2.87 -13.88 -5.75
CA GLN A 88 1.84 -14.91 -6.05
C GLN A 88 1.62 -15.89 -4.89
N SER A 89 2.27 -15.70 -3.75
CA SER A 89 2.16 -16.59 -2.60
C SER A 89 0.86 -16.36 -1.85
N PHE A 90 -0.13 -17.24 -2.07
CA PHE A 90 -1.43 -17.19 -1.37
C PHE A 90 -1.32 -17.21 0.16
N LYS A 91 -0.39 -17.98 0.74
CA LYS A 91 -0.15 -17.96 2.20
C LYS A 91 0.28 -16.59 2.70
N VAL A 92 1.20 -15.96 1.99
CA VAL A 92 1.70 -14.63 2.33
C VAL A 92 0.60 -13.58 2.16
N LEU A 93 -0.29 -13.76 1.17
CA LEU A 93 -1.45 -12.89 1.01
C LEU A 93 -2.40 -12.96 2.20
N ASP A 94 -2.72 -14.16 2.68
CA ASP A 94 -3.60 -14.38 3.84
C ASP A 94 -3.00 -13.80 5.13
N GLU A 95 -1.72 -14.07 5.39
CA GLU A 95 -1.00 -13.51 6.55
C GLU A 95 -0.90 -11.99 6.50
N LEU A 96 -0.61 -11.42 5.33
CA LEU A 96 -0.54 -9.97 5.16
C LEU A 96 -1.94 -9.35 5.21
N GLU A 97 -2.96 -10.00 4.66
CA GLU A 97 -4.34 -9.56 4.77
C GLU A 97 -4.71 -9.49 6.25
N GLU A 98 -4.55 -10.57 7.02
CA GLU A 98 -4.89 -10.60 8.44
C GLU A 98 -4.11 -9.54 9.24
N LYS A 99 -2.80 -9.41 8.99
CA LYS A 99 -1.95 -8.43 9.67
C LYS A 99 -2.33 -6.99 9.33
N TYR A 100 -2.57 -6.68 8.07
CA TYR A 100 -2.86 -5.33 7.59
C TYR A 100 -4.36 -5.01 7.51
N ARG A 101 -5.24 -5.96 7.85
CA ARG A 101 -6.69 -5.80 7.76
C ARG A 101 -7.19 -4.59 8.53
N ASP A 102 -6.76 -4.45 9.79
CA ASP A 102 -7.17 -3.31 10.64
C ASP A 102 -6.70 -1.98 10.02
N LEU A 103 -5.47 -1.92 9.52
CA LEU A 103 -4.95 -0.73 8.88
C LEU A 103 -5.65 -0.41 7.55
N LEU A 104 -5.90 -1.42 6.72
CA LEU A 104 -6.63 -1.30 5.46
C LEU A 104 -8.07 -0.86 5.70
N GLU A 105 -8.72 -1.41 6.72
CA GLU A 105 -10.08 -1.02 7.09
C GLU A 105 -10.14 0.44 7.55
N ARG A 106 -9.21 0.85 8.42
CA ARG A 106 -9.08 2.26 8.83
C ARG A 106 -8.79 3.18 7.64
N PHE A 107 -7.89 2.77 6.76
CA PHE A 107 -7.56 3.51 5.54
C PHE A 107 -8.80 3.66 4.65
N MET A 108 -9.58 2.59 4.47
CA MET A 108 -10.82 2.63 3.69
C MET A 108 -11.88 3.53 4.36
N GLN A 109 -11.98 3.53 5.69
CA GLN A 109 -12.85 4.44 6.43
C GLN A 109 -12.46 5.91 6.26
N GLU A 110 -11.16 6.24 6.36
CA GLU A 110 -10.67 7.59 6.07
C GLU A 110 -10.92 7.99 4.60
N ARG A 111 -10.71 7.07 3.65
CA ARG A 111 -10.99 7.30 2.23
C ARG A 111 -12.47 7.60 1.98
N THR A 112 -13.39 6.88 2.60
CA THR A 112 -14.84 7.14 2.44
C THR A 112 -15.19 8.56 2.88
N VAL A 113 -14.48 9.15 3.84
CA VAL A 113 -14.69 10.54 4.26
C VAL A 113 -14.28 11.53 3.16
N TRP A 114 -13.36 11.18 2.26
CA TRP A 114 -12.90 12.04 1.16
C TRP A 114 -13.83 12.05 -0.05
N GLU A 115 -14.65 11.01 -0.26
CA GLU A 115 -15.63 10.96 -1.36
C GLU A 115 -16.92 11.75 -1.06
N ILE A 116 -17.13 12.20 0.19
CA ILE A 116 -18.35 12.92 0.63
C ILE A 116 -18.08 14.42 0.90
N ALA A 117 -16.86 14.91 0.62
CA ALA A 117 -16.46 16.30 0.88
C ALA A 117 -16.58 17.21 -0.36
#